data_AF-A0A0G1DZJ9-F1
#
_entry.id   AF-A0A0G1DZJ9-F1
#
_cell.length_a   1.000
_cell.length_b   1.000
_cell.length_c   1.000
_cell.angle_alpha   90.00
_cell.angle_beta   90.00
_cell.angle_gamma   90.00
#
_symmetry.space_group_name_H-M   'P 1'
#
loop_
_entity.id
_entity.type
_entity.pdbx_description
1 polymer ?
#
loop_
_entity_poly.entity_id
_entity_poly.type
_entity_poly.pdbx_seq_one_letter_code
_entity_poly.pdbx_strand_id
1 'polypeptide(L)'
;MYRFPSFFYALCALILCANWGSNPSEQGPKKPSRCIYGTLTTTNNETQAVKNILVGGIFDRIPFYGVTTEEIDPTTNTTFIDLEDILSIKPSTENPLEGIKRYKNRDYIALTLTLRGNEKGLSSLVKEPQEKKVLVEKSRKISCDQTATSGDFERELSFEAIKELSILGFRQGDRPNSQKEQTKESPSAAKEALCAQTKTDLQQLDTESKGVFSTMIQKIRSSVNYICG
;
A
#
# COMPACT_ATOMS: atom_id res chain seq x y z
N MET A 1 69.15 -11.36 13.56
CA MET A 1 68.40 -10.60 12.53
C MET A 1 67.16 -11.40 12.17
N TYR A 2 66.02 -11.05 12.77
CA TYR A 2 64.77 -11.79 12.59
C TYR A 2 64.06 -11.35 11.30
N ARG A 3 63.91 -12.29 10.36
CA ARG A 3 62.98 -12.18 9.23
C ARG A 3 61.69 -12.87 9.62
N PHE A 4 60.63 -12.10 9.81
CA PHE A 4 59.23 -12.55 9.98
C PHE A 4 58.34 -11.54 9.24
N PRO A 5 57.13 -11.93 8.77
CA PRO A 5 56.98 -12.44 7.42
C PRO A 5 55.91 -11.67 6.64
N SER A 6 56.21 -11.32 5.40
CA SER A 6 55.30 -10.63 4.47
C SER A 6 54.02 -11.41 4.12
N PHE A 7 53.92 -12.67 4.56
CA PHE A 7 52.77 -13.56 4.31
C PHE A 7 51.55 -13.23 5.19
N PHE A 8 51.74 -12.66 6.39
CA PHE A 8 50.63 -12.38 7.30
C PHE A 8 49.75 -11.21 6.81
N TYR A 9 50.35 -10.22 6.16
CA TYR A 9 49.63 -9.04 5.65
C TYR A 9 48.75 -9.37 4.43
N ALA A 10 49.16 -10.33 3.59
CA ALA A 10 48.36 -10.76 2.44
C ALA A 10 47.11 -11.56 2.86
N LEU A 11 47.20 -12.35 3.93
CA LEU A 11 46.07 -13.14 4.43
C LEU A 11 44.98 -12.27 5.08
N CYS A 12 45.37 -11.20 5.78
CA CYS A 12 44.40 -10.26 6.37
C CYS A 12 43.61 -9.45 5.33
N ALA A 13 44.21 -9.16 4.16
CA ALA A 13 43.53 -8.43 3.08
C ALA A 13 42.41 -9.27 2.41
N LEU A 14 42.60 -10.59 2.30
CA LEU A 14 41.58 -11.49 1.72
C LEU A 14 40.36 -11.67 2.64
N ILE A 15 40.53 -11.61 3.96
CA ILE A 15 39.42 -11.76 4.92
C ILE A 15 38.54 -10.50 4.97
N LEU A 16 39.11 -9.31 4.72
CA LEU A 16 38.34 -8.06 4.69
C LEU A 16 37.53 -7.87 3.40
N CYS A 17 37.85 -8.60 2.32
CA CYS A 17 37.02 -8.65 1.10
C CYS A 17 35.95 -9.76 1.14
N ALA A 18 36.00 -10.66 2.14
CA ALA A 18 35.05 -11.75 2.30
C ALA A 18 33.81 -11.38 3.14
N ASN A 19 33.62 -10.10 3.47
CA ASN A 19 32.31 -9.60 3.91
C ASN A 19 31.38 -9.51 2.70
N TRP A 20 30.95 -10.68 2.22
CA TRP A 20 29.61 -10.84 1.67
C TRP A 20 28.64 -10.54 2.80
N GLY A 21 28.44 -9.25 3.05
CA GLY A 21 27.22 -8.77 3.63
C GLY A 21 26.11 -9.19 2.69
N SER A 22 25.46 -10.30 3.03
CA SER A 22 24.08 -10.57 2.63
C SER A 22 23.23 -9.46 3.24
N ASN A 23 23.33 -8.26 2.68
CA ASN A 23 22.22 -7.32 2.75
C ASN A 23 21.12 -8.01 1.95
N PRO A 24 20.00 -8.44 2.57
CA PRO A 24 18.86 -8.90 1.78
C PRO A 24 18.44 -7.71 0.90
N SER A 25 18.90 -7.72 -0.34
CA SER A 25 18.63 -6.73 -1.38
C SER A 25 17.18 -6.82 -1.90
N GLU A 26 16.25 -7.30 -1.08
CA GLU A 26 14.88 -7.63 -1.51
C GLU A 26 13.80 -7.05 -0.60
N GLN A 27 14.15 -6.26 0.41
CA GLN A 27 13.15 -5.50 1.15
C GLN A 27 13.10 -4.08 0.59
N GLY A 28 12.51 -3.98 -0.60
CA GLY A 28 11.92 -2.71 -1.05
C GLY A 28 10.93 -2.17 0.00
N PRO A 29 10.55 -0.89 -0.09
CA PRO A 29 9.64 -0.28 0.88
C PRO A 29 8.42 -1.18 1.13
N LYS A 30 8.08 -1.35 2.41
CA LYS A 30 6.99 -2.23 2.84
C LYS A 30 5.71 -1.84 2.10
N LYS A 31 5.28 -2.69 1.18
CA LYS A 31 4.09 -2.43 0.35
C LYS A 31 2.86 -2.25 1.25
N PRO A 32 1.95 -1.33 0.88
CA PRO A 32 0.75 -1.08 1.66
C PRO A 32 -0.11 -2.34 1.74
N SER A 33 -0.81 -2.51 2.86
CA SER A 33 -1.76 -3.62 3.06
C SER A 33 -2.96 -3.55 2.11
N ARG A 34 -3.19 -2.38 1.50
CA ARG A 34 -4.23 -2.12 0.50
C ARG A 34 -3.55 -1.68 -0.79
N CYS A 35 -3.77 -2.43 -1.87
CA CYS A 35 -3.22 -2.14 -3.17
C CYS A 35 -4.20 -1.26 -3.95
N ILE A 36 -3.92 0.03 -4.05
CA ILE A 36 -4.68 0.96 -4.89
C ILE A 36 -4.13 0.92 -6.31
N TYR A 37 -5.01 0.76 -7.30
CA TYR A 37 -4.63 0.58 -8.69
C TYR A 37 -5.39 1.52 -9.62
N GLY A 38 -4.78 1.79 -10.77
CA GLY A 38 -5.25 2.81 -11.67
C GLY A 38 -4.43 2.95 -12.93
N THR A 39 -4.57 4.11 -13.57
CA THR A 39 -3.79 4.50 -14.75
C THR A 39 -3.07 5.80 -14.50
N LEU A 40 -1.83 5.86 -14.93
CA LEU A 40 -1.00 7.06 -14.86
C LEU A 40 -0.71 7.53 -16.28
N THR A 41 -1.12 8.76 -16.58
CA THR A 41 -0.80 9.45 -17.83
C THR A 41 0.24 10.53 -17.54
N THR A 42 1.40 10.44 -18.17
CA THR A 42 2.48 11.43 -18.02
C THR A 42 2.29 12.64 -18.94
N THR A 43 3.06 13.70 -18.73
CA THR A 43 3.09 14.87 -19.63
C THR A 43 3.47 14.53 -21.06
N ASN A 44 4.15 13.40 -21.29
CA ASN A 44 4.50 12.88 -22.61
C ASN A 44 3.33 12.13 -23.29
N ASN A 45 2.14 12.14 -22.69
CA ASN A 45 0.95 11.39 -23.11
C ASN A 45 1.13 9.85 -23.09
N GLU A 46 2.12 9.34 -22.36
CA GLU A 46 2.23 7.90 -22.10
C GLU A 46 1.28 7.51 -20.97
N THR A 47 0.35 6.60 -21.25
CA THR A 47 -0.59 6.03 -20.26
C THR A 47 -0.14 4.62 -19.88
N GLN A 48 -0.01 4.36 -18.60
CA GLN A 48 0.48 3.09 -18.06
C GLN A 48 -0.38 2.61 -16.90
N ALA A 49 -0.56 1.30 -16.78
CA ALA A 49 -1.24 0.69 -15.65
C ALA A 49 -0.32 0.69 -14.43
N VAL A 50 -0.83 1.19 -13.31
CA VAL A 50 -0.08 1.33 -12.06
C VAL A 50 -0.84 0.72 -10.89
N LYS A 51 -0.10 0.25 -9.89
CA LYS A 51 -0.63 -0.31 -8.64
C LYS A 51 0.20 0.14 -7.44
N ASN A 52 -0.24 -0.18 -6.23
CA ASN A 52 0.38 0.27 -4.98
C ASN A 52 0.60 1.80 -4.96
N ILE A 53 -0.39 2.55 -5.43
CA ILE A 53 -0.32 4.01 -5.55
C ILE A 53 -0.28 4.64 -4.15
N LEU A 54 0.71 5.50 -3.92
CA LEU A 54 0.91 6.31 -2.72
C LEU A 54 1.13 7.78 -3.13
N VAL A 55 0.67 8.71 -2.30
CA VAL A 55 0.94 10.15 -2.43
C VAL A 55 1.69 10.62 -1.19
N GLY A 56 2.93 11.06 -1.37
CA GLY A 56 3.81 11.41 -0.25
C GLY A 56 4.07 10.24 0.70
N GLY A 57 4.05 9.00 0.18
CA GLY A 57 4.25 7.77 0.95
C GLY A 57 3.03 7.25 1.70
N ILE A 58 1.87 7.89 1.57
CA ILE A 58 0.61 7.49 2.23
C ILE A 58 -0.52 7.30 1.21
N PHE A 59 -1.50 6.46 1.54
CA PHE A 59 -2.69 6.23 0.70
C PHE A 59 -3.99 6.63 1.39
N ASP A 60 -3.97 6.76 2.71
CA ASP A 60 -5.05 7.24 3.55
C ASP A 60 -4.69 8.64 4.09
N ARG A 61 -5.73 9.42 4.37
CA ARG A 61 -5.67 10.75 5.00
C ARG A 61 -4.60 11.65 4.38
N ILE A 62 -4.58 11.76 3.06
CA ILE A 62 -3.65 12.64 2.36
C ILE A 62 -4.06 14.09 2.64
N PRO A 63 -3.15 14.92 3.19
CA PRO A 63 -3.44 16.33 3.39
C PRO A 63 -3.40 17.07 2.05
N PHE A 64 -4.54 17.67 1.72
CA PHE A 64 -4.70 18.63 0.65
C PHE A 64 -5.10 19.98 1.25
N TYR A 65 -4.58 21.06 0.70
CA TYR A 65 -4.84 22.40 1.22
C TYR A 65 -5.86 23.13 0.36
N GLY A 66 -6.72 23.93 0.98
CA GLY A 66 -7.65 24.79 0.27
C GLY A 66 -6.92 25.84 -0.55
N VAL A 67 -7.46 26.21 -1.70
CA VAL A 67 -6.93 27.33 -2.49
C VAL A 67 -7.21 28.63 -1.74
N THR A 68 -6.16 29.34 -1.33
CA THR A 68 -6.24 30.62 -0.61
C THR A 68 -5.59 31.76 -1.41
N THR A 69 -5.82 33.00 -0.99
CA THR A 69 -5.04 34.15 -1.42
C THR A 69 -3.61 34.06 -0.88
N GLU A 70 -2.63 34.65 -1.58
CA GLU A 70 -1.19 34.51 -1.33
C GLU A 70 -0.74 34.93 0.09
N GLU A 71 -1.56 35.72 0.78
CA GLU A 71 -1.28 36.22 2.13
C GLU A 71 -1.54 35.19 3.25
N ILE A 72 -2.37 34.18 3.00
CA ILE A 72 -2.80 33.22 4.03
C ILE A 72 -2.10 31.88 3.81
N ASP A 73 -1.47 31.36 4.87
CA ASP A 73 -0.80 30.05 4.84
C ASP A 73 -1.83 28.94 4.52
N PRO A 74 -1.67 28.21 3.40
CA PRO A 74 -2.65 27.22 2.96
C PRO A 74 -2.79 26.07 3.97
N THR A 75 -1.80 25.84 4.85
CA THR A 75 -1.88 24.80 5.87
C THR A 75 -2.99 25.03 6.90
N THR A 76 -3.50 26.27 7.02
CA THR A 76 -4.64 26.60 7.89
C THR A 76 -5.96 26.00 7.41
N ASN A 77 -6.07 25.68 6.12
CA ASN A 77 -7.25 25.08 5.51
C ASN A 77 -6.90 23.69 4.95
N THR A 78 -6.55 22.75 5.84
CA THR A 78 -6.21 21.37 5.46
C THR A 78 -7.44 20.47 5.45
N THR A 79 -7.65 19.75 4.36
CA THR A 79 -8.58 18.60 4.28
C THR A 79 -7.78 17.31 4.14
N PHE A 80 -8.17 16.26 4.85
CA PHE A 80 -7.60 14.93 4.68
C PHE A 80 -8.52 14.09 3.80
N ILE A 81 -7.97 13.50 2.74
CA ILE A 81 -8.75 12.71 1.77
C ILE A 81 -8.03 11.38 1.54
N ASP A 82 -8.75 10.28 1.54
CA ASP A 82 -8.21 8.96 1.24
C ASP A 82 -8.16 8.75 -0.28
N LEU A 83 -7.15 8.04 -0.80
CA LEU A 83 -7.06 7.78 -2.25
C LEU A 83 -8.26 7.00 -2.80
N GLU A 84 -8.96 6.23 -1.96
CA GLU A 84 -10.14 5.47 -2.39
C GLU A 84 -11.35 6.35 -2.72
N ASP A 85 -11.41 7.54 -2.13
CA ASP A 85 -12.43 8.55 -2.38
C ASP A 85 -12.11 9.40 -3.60
N ILE A 86 -10.96 9.20 -4.23
CA ILE A 86 -10.53 9.95 -5.41
C ILE A 86 -10.74 9.07 -6.64
N LEU A 87 -11.29 9.65 -7.70
CA LEU A 87 -11.40 9.08 -9.05
C LEU A 87 -10.24 9.53 -9.93
N SER A 88 -9.84 10.81 -9.85
CA SER A 88 -8.71 11.32 -10.61
C SER A 88 -7.99 12.47 -9.91
N ILE A 89 -6.70 12.58 -10.17
CA ILE A 89 -5.84 13.70 -9.77
C ILE A 89 -5.22 14.28 -11.03
N LYS A 90 -5.45 15.57 -11.28
CA LYS A 90 -4.87 16.29 -12.42
C LYS A 90 -4.32 17.64 -11.97
N PRO A 91 -3.24 18.15 -12.57
CA PRO A 91 -2.89 19.56 -12.46
C PRO A 91 -4.07 20.44 -12.87
N SER A 92 -4.29 21.57 -12.19
CA SER A 92 -5.40 22.48 -12.52
C SER A 92 -5.22 23.25 -13.83
N THR A 93 -4.01 23.23 -14.39
CA THR A 93 -3.60 23.87 -15.65
C THR A 93 -2.97 22.81 -16.56
N GLU A 94 -3.00 23.02 -17.88
CA GLU A 94 -2.37 22.08 -18.83
C GLU A 94 -0.86 21.97 -18.60
N ASN A 95 -0.22 23.08 -18.25
CA ASN A 95 1.17 23.14 -17.80
C ASN A 95 1.23 23.19 -16.27
N PRO A 96 1.71 22.14 -15.58
CA PRO A 96 1.75 22.10 -14.12
C PRO A 96 2.64 23.20 -13.50
N LEU A 97 3.62 23.70 -14.26
CA LEU A 97 4.53 24.76 -13.81
C LEU A 97 3.82 26.11 -13.63
N GLU A 98 2.78 26.37 -14.43
CA GLU A 98 1.95 27.58 -14.31
C GLU A 98 1.01 27.52 -13.09
N GLY A 99 0.73 26.32 -12.59
CA GLY A 99 -0.07 26.09 -11.39
C GLY A 99 0.72 26.18 -10.09
N ILE A 100 2.01 26.53 -10.13
CA ILE A 100 2.85 26.63 -8.94
C ILE A 100 2.59 27.96 -8.24
N LYS A 101 2.20 27.88 -6.96
CA LYS A 101 2.00 29.01 -6.08
C LYS A 101 2.98 28.94 -4.92
N ARG A 102 3.63 30.05 -4.62
CA ARG A 102 4.54 30.17 -3.49
C ARG A 102 3.84 30.82 -2.32
N TYR A 103 3.85 30.14 -1.17
CA TYR A 103 3.35 30.68 0.09
C TYR A 103 4.49 30.66 1.10
N LYS A 104 4.89 31.84 1.57
CA LYS A 104 6.11 32.03 2.38
C LYS A 104 7.34 31.45 1.65
N ASN A 105 7.91 30.36 2.17
CA ASN A 105 9.10 29.69 1.63
C ASN A 105 8.80 28.30 1.04
N ARG A 106 7.53 27.99 0.78
CA ARG A 106 7.11 26.68 0.25
C ARG A 106 6.35 26.86 -1.06
N ASP A 107 6.66 25.99 -2.01
CA ASP A 107 5.99 25.94 -3.30
C ASP A 107 4.90 24.87 -3.26
N TYR A 108 3.73 25.20 -3.81
CA TYR A 108 2.56 24.34 -3.87
C TYR A 108 2.06 24.24 -5.31
N ILE A 109 1.52 23.09 -5.68
CA ILE A 109 0.94 22.84 -7.00
C ILE A 109 -0.59 22.82 -6.85
N ALA A 110 -1.28 23.57 -7.72
CA ALA A 110 -2.72 23.51 -7.85
C ALA A 110 -3.16 22.24 -8.59
N LEU A 111 -4.01 21.45 -7.94
CA LEU A 111 -4.59 20.22 -8.46
C LEU A 111 -6.11 20.31 -8.51
N THR A 112 -6.69 19.62 -9.48
CA THR A 112 -8.11 19.29 -9.54
C THR A 112 -8.26 17.82 -9.17
N LEU A 113 -8.96 17.56 -8.06
CA LEU A 113 -9.36 16.22 -7.65
C LEU A 113 -10.78 15.96 -8.14
N THR A 114 -11.01 14.83 -8.78
CA THR A 114 -12.36 14.31 -8.99
C THR A 114 -12.63 13.33 -7.85
N LEU A 115 -13.57 13.63 -6.98
CA LEU A 115 -13.96 12.79 -5.85
C LEU A 115 -15.05 11.80 -6.27
N ARG A 116 -14.97 10.57 -5.77
CA ARG A 116 -16.00 9.54 -5.91
C ARG A 116 -17.23 9.97 -5.10
N GLY A 117 -18.41 9.94 -5.71
CA GLY A 117 -19.66 10.15 -4.99
C GLY A 117 -19.85 9.05 -3.92
N ASN A 118 -20.17 9.44 -2.69
CA ASN A 118 -20.33 8.49 -1.59
C ASN A 118 -21.66 7.72 -1.72
N GLU A 119 -21.60 6.43 -2.03
CA GLU A 119 -22.74 5.52 -1.81
C GLU A 119 -22.84 5.05 -0.36
N LYS A 120 -21.76 5.17 0.43
CA LYS A 120 -21.69 4.61 1.78
C LYS A 120 -21.54 5.70 2.85
N GLY A 121 -22.68 6.19 3.31
CA GLY A 121 -22.82 6.79 4.64
C GLY A 121 -22.87 8.32 4.68
N LEU A 122 -24.07 8.82 4.99
CA LEU A 122 -24.37 10.17 5.51
C LEU A 122 -24.33 11.38 4.55
N SER A 123 -24.71 11.21 3.29
CA SER A 123 -25.58 12.15 2.57
C SER A 123 -25.90 11.55 1.20
N SER A 124 -27.01 10.83 1.09
CA SER A 124 -27.48 10.14 -0.13
C SER A 124 -27.88 11.08 -1.30
N LEU A 125 -27.36 12.31 -1.33
CA LEU A 125 -27.76 13.36 -2.28
C LEU A 125 -26.69 13.71 -3.31
N VAL A 126 -25.44 13.25 -3.15
CA VAL A 126 -24.39 13.46 -4.13
C VAL A 126 -23.99 12.12 -4.74
N LYS A 127 -24.73 11.72 -5.78
CA LYS A 127 -24.42 10.53 -6.59
C LYS A 127 -23.37 10.81 -7.68
N GLU A 128 -23.13 12.08 -7.96
CA GLU A 128 -22.25 12.51 -9.04
C GLU A 128 -20.83 12.75 -8.54
N PRO A 129 -19.80 12.44 -9.36
CA PRO A 129 -18.43 12.87 -9.11
C PRO A 129 -18.35 14.38 -8.87
N GLN A 130 -17.60 14.79 -7.86
CA GLN A 130 -17.39 16.22 -7.57
C GLN A 130 -15.95 16.62 -7.87
N GLU A 131 -15.78 17.72 -8.60
CA GLU A 131 -14.47 18.33 -8.79
C GLU A 131 -14.15 19.28 -7.64
N LYS A 132 -12.97 19.11 -7.04
CA LYS A 132 -12.45 19.96 -5.97
C LYS A 132 -11.05 20.44 -6.33
N LYS A 133 -10.87 21.76 -6.39
CA LYS A 133 -9.55 22.38 -6.54
C LYS A 133 -8.85 22.44 -5.19
N VAL A 134 -7.60 21.99 -5.15
CA VAL A 134 -6.77 21.91 -3.95
C VAL A 134 -5.33 22.28 -4.26
N LEU A 135 -4.53 22.46 -3.21
CA LEU A 135 -3.09 22.62 -3.28
C LEU A 135 -2.42 21.42 -2.63
N VAL A 136 -1.26 21.03 -3.17
CA VAL A 136 -0.34 20.05 -2.57
C VAL A 136 1.05 20.65 -2.54
N GLU A 137 1.87 20.33 -1.53
CA GLU A 137 3.26 20.76 -1.52
C GLU A 137 4.02 20.17 -2.73
N LYS A 138 4.78 21.01 -3.44
CA LYS A 138 5.54 20.62 -4.64
C LYS A 138 6.53 19.47 -4.40
N SER A 139 7.07 19.39 -3.18
CA SER A 139 8.02 18.34 -2.78
C SER A 139 7.40 16.95 -2.65
N ARG A 140 6.06 16.85 -2.58
CA ARG A 140 5.37 15.56 -2.49
C ARG A 140 5.42 14.85 -3.84
N LYS A 141 5.53 13.54 -3.78
CA LYS A 141 5.68 12.67 -4.94
C LYS A 141 4.62 11.58 -4.94
N ILE A 142 4.33 11.05 -6.12
CA ILE A 142 3.51 9.88 -6.33
C ILE A 142 4.45 8.69 -6.46
N SER A 143 4.27 7.69 -5.62
CA SER A 143 5.00 6.41 -5.70
C SER A 143 4.03 5.32 -6.13
N CYS A 144 4.42 4.49 -7.08
CA CYS A 144 3.59 3.39 -7.58
C CYS A 144 4.43 2.31 -8.26
N ASP A 145 3.88 1.10 -8.37
CA ASP A 145 4.43 0.02 -9.17
C ASP A 145 3.84 0.10 -10.59
N GLN A 146 4.67 0.28 -11.60
CA GLN A 146 4.27 0.21 -13.00
C GLN A 146 4.18 -1.27 -13.43
N THR A 147 3.06 -1.65 -14.03
CA THR A 147 2.85 -3.02 -14.51
C THR A 147 3.44 -3.15 -15.92
N ALA A 148 4.44 -4.02 -16.09
CA ALA A 148 5.06 -4.32 -17.38
C ALA A 148 5.16 -5.84 -17.60
N THR A 149 5.34 -6.24 -18.86
CA THR A 149 5.46 -7.66 -19.24
C THR A 149 6.65 -8.35 -18.56
N SER A 150 7.72 -7.61 -18.28
CA SER A 150 8.93 -8.09 -17.61
C SER A 150 8.82 -8.19 -16.09
N GLY A 151 7.66 -7.85 -15.51
CA GLY A 151 7.46 -7.71 -14.07
C GLY A 151 7.22 -6.25 -13.68
N ASP A 152 6.74 -6.06 -12.46
CA ASP A 152 6.47 -4.74 -11.93
C ASP A 152 7.76 -4.06 -11.48
N PHE A 153 7.86 -2.75 -11.68
CA PHE A 153 8.95 -1.96 -11.14
C PHE A 153 8.41 -0.70 -10.46
N GLU A 154 9.09 -0.31 -9.39
CA GLU A 154 8.74 0.85 -8.59
C GLU A 154 9.10 2.14 -9.34
N ARG A 155 8.19 3.11 -9.30
CA ARG A 155 8.33 4.40 -9.95
C ARG A 155 7.87 5.50 -9.01
N GLU A 156 8.70 6.54 -8.91
CA GLU A 156 8.42 7.73 -8.13
C GLU A 156 8.42 8.96 -9.03
N LEU A 157 7.37 9.78 -8.98
CA LEU A 157 7.14 10.91 -9.88
C LEU A 157 6.70 12.15 -9.11
N SER A 158 7.12 13.32 -9.57
CA SER A 158 6.56 14.58 -9.09
C SER A 158 5.19 14.83 -9.73
N PHE A 159 4.37 15.66 -9.07
CA PHE A 159 3.09 16.10 -9.64
C PHE A 159 3.25 16.91 -10.94
N GLU A 160 4.43 17.47 -11.20
CA GLU A 160 4.76 18.18 -12.44
C GLU A 160 4.93 17.23 -13.63
N ALA A 161 5.27 15.96 -13.38
CA ALA A 161 5.52 14.96 -14.42
C ALA A 161 4.24 14.21 -14.86
N ILE A 162 3.10 14.49 -14.23
CA ILE A 162 1.84 13.81 -14.51
C ILE A 162 0.86 14.74 -15.21
N LYS A 163 0.15 14.19 -16.19
CA LYS A 163 -1.03 14.81 -16.79
C LYS A 163 -2.29 14.41 -16.05
N GLU A 164 -2.37 13.13 -15.68
CA GLU A 164 -3.50 12.57 -14.95
C GLU A 164 -3.10 11.29 -14.22
N LEU A 165 -3.56 11.13 -12.98
CA LEU A 165 -3.59 9.86 -12.26
C LEU A 165 -5.06 9.49 -12.03
N SER A 166 -5.55 8.44 -12.68
CA SER A 166 -6.91 7.93 -12.49
C SER A 166 -6.87 6.75 -11.54
N ILE A 167 -7.70 6.78 -10.50
CA ILE A 167 -7.82 5.72 -9.50
C ILE A 167 -9.05 4.87 -9.85
N LEU A 168 -8.81 3.63 -10.24
CA LEU A 168 -9.88 2.73 -10.68
C LEU A 168 -10.51 2.00 -9.49
N GLY A 169 -9.70 1.62 -8.52
CA GLY A 169 -10.18 0.96 -7.30
C GLY A 169 -9.03 0.49 -6.40
N PHE A 170 -9.39 -0.38 -5.46
CA PHE A 170 -8.46 -0.97 -4.52
C PHE A 170 -8.71 -2.46 -4.38
N ARG A 171 -7.64 -3.21 -4.10
CA ARG A 171 -7.70 -4.60 -3.66
C ARG A 171 -7.15 -4.67 -2.25
N GLN A 172 -7.76 -5.49 -1.39
CA GLN A 172 -7.03 -5.94 -0.20
C GLN A 172 -5.75 -6.60 -0.69
N GLY A 173 -4.61 -6.14 -0.20
CA GLY A 173 -3.33 -6.53 -0.74
C GLY A 173 -3.16 -8.05 -0.69
N ASP A 174 -2.84 -8.64 -1.84
CA ASP A 174 -2.19 -9.93 -1.84
C ASP A 174 -0.89 -9.75 -1.06
N ARG A 175 -0.80 -10.40 0.10
CA ARG A 175 0.49 -10.55 0.80
C ARG A 175 1.47 -11.04 -0.26
N PRO A 176 2.66 -10.40 -0.42
CA PRO A 176 3.66 -10.95 -1.31
C PRO A 176 3.81 -12.41 -0.92
N ASN A 177 3.57 -13.27 -1.90
CA ASN A 177 3.75 -14.70 -1.81
C ASN A 177 5.27 -14.88 -1.71
N SER A 178 5.84 -14.54 -0.54
CA SER A 178 7.18 -14.90 -0.15
C SER A 178 7.19 -16.41 -0.21
N GLN A 179 7.74 -16.92 -1.31
CA GLN A 179 8.09 -18.30 -1.56
C GLN A 179 7.16 -19.30 -0.87
N LYS A 180 6.25 -19.89 -1.65
CA LYS A 180 5.91 -21.30 -1.42
C LYS A 180 7.18 -22.13 -1.68
N GLU A 181 8.18 -22.00 -0.81
CA GLU A 181 8.84 -23.20 -0.35
C GLU A 181 7.72 -24.06 0.20
N GLN A 182 7.53 -25.23 -0.42
CA GLN A 182 6.80 -26.33 0.16
C GLN A 182 7.55 -26.80 1.41
N THR A 183 7.63 -25.97 2.44
CA THR A 183 7.82 -26.47 3.78
C THR A 183 6.48 -27.08 4.12
N LYS A 184 6.42 -28.42 4.10
CA LYS A 184 5.39 -29.16 4.81
C LYS A 184 5.42 -28.63 6.24
N GLU A 185 4.57 -27.64 6.52
CA GLU A 185 4.29 -27.20 7.87
C GLU A 185 3.68 -28.42 8.56
N SER A 186 4.52 -29.12 9.32
CA SER A 186 4.06 -29.93 10.43
C SER A 186 3.09 -29.06 11.22
N PRO A 187 1.87 -29.51 11.49
CA PRO A 187 0.90 -28.72 12.24
C PRO A 187 1.55 -28.28 13.55
N SER A 188 1.57 -26.97 13.79
CA SER A 188 2.05 -26.41 15.05
C SER A 188 1.35 -27.13 16.20
N ALA A 189 2.08 -27.58 17.21
CA ALA A 189 1.53 -28.27 18.38
C ALA A 189 0.38 -27.49 19.04
N ALA A 190 0.39 -26.15 18.92
CA ALA A 190 -0.70 -25.28 19.36
C ALA A 190 -1.99 -25.46 18.54
N LYS A 191 -1.87 -25.67 17.22
CA LYS A 191 -3.01 -25.94 16.33
C LYS A 191 -3.59 -27.33 16.59
N GLU A 192 -2.75 -28.34 16.80
CA GLU A 192 -3.22 -29.69 17.14
C GLU A 192 -3.94 -29.71 18.50
N ALA A 193 -3.38 -29.05 19.52
CA ALA A 193 -4.00 -28.93 20.83
C ALA A 193 -5.36 -28.21 20.76
N LEU A 194 -5.44 -27.10 20.02
CA LEU A 194 -6.69 -26.37 19.83
C LEU A 194 -7.75 -27.21 19.08
N CYS A 195 -7.34 -27.94 18.04
CA CYS A 195 -8.21 -28.83 17.30
C CYS A 195 -8.70 -30.03 18.13
N ALA A 196 -7.85 -30.57 19.02
CA ALA A 196 -8.25 -31.63 19.95
C ALA A 196 -9.27 -31.11 20.95
N GLN A 197 -9.01 -29.95 21.57
CA GLN A 197 -9.91 -29.32 22.53
C GLN A 197 -11.27 -28.99 21.90
N THR A 198 -11.28 -28.40 20.71
CA THR A 198 -12.52 -28.04 20.00
C THR A 198 -13.37 -29.27 19.66
N LYS A 199 -12.74 -30.41 19.35
CA LYS A 199 -13.47 -31.68 19.12
C LYS A 199 -14.09 -32.22 20.41
N THR A 200 -13.39 -32.11 21.54
CA THR A 200 -13.90 -32.51 22.86
C THR A 200 -15.08 -31.63 23.29
N ASP A 201 -14.95 -30.31 23.14
CA ASP A 201 -16.01 -29.35 23.49
C ASP A 201 -17.29 -29.61 22.68
N LEU A 202 -17.15 -29.94 21.39
CA LEU A 202 -18.28 -30.29 20.53
C LEU A 202 -18.96 -31.61 20.93
N GLN A 203 -18.22 -32.59 21.45
CA GLN A 203 -18.82 -33.83 21.96
C GLN A 203 -19.58 -33.59 23.27
N GLN A 204 -19.05 -32.74 24.14
CA GLN A 204 -19.71 -32.36 25.38
C GLN A 204 -21.00 -31.58 25.10
N LEU A 205 -20.97 -30.60 24.20
CA LEU A 205 -22.14 -29.85 23.73
C LEU A 205 -23.21 -30.77 23.10
N ASP A 206 -22.83 -31.78 22.33
CA ASP A 206 -23.76 -32.76 21.74
C ASP A 206 -24.47 -33.57 22.84
N THR A 207 -23.71 -33.95 23.88
CA THR A 207 -24.22 -34.72 25.02
C THR A 207 -25.14 -33.88 25.93
N GLU A 208 -24.72 -32.66 26.26
CA GLU A 208 -25.47 -31.74 27.12
C GLU A 208 -26.74 -31.21 26.46
N SER A 209 -26.68 -30.97 25.14
CA SER A 209 -27.83 -30.48 24.38
C SER A 209 -28.89 -31.55 24.12
N LYS A 210 -28.64 -32.83 24.45
CA LYS A 210 -29.57 -33.96 24.22
C LYS A 210 -30.18 -33.96 22.81
N GLY A 211 -29.39 -33.55 21.81
CA GLY A 211 -29.81 -33.51 20.40
C GLY A 211 -30.63 -32.28 19.99
N VAL A 212 -30.89 -31.30 20.87
CA VAL A 212 -31.63 -30.06 20.57
C VAL A 212 -30.93 -29.24 19.47
N PHE A 213 -29.60 -29.25 19.43
CA PHE A 213 -28.80 -28.50 18.45
C PHE A 213 -28.07 -29.38 17.43
N SER A 214 -28.54 -30.61 17.22
CA SER A 214 -27.86 -31.63 16.39
C SER A 214 -27.45 -31.13 15.00
N THR A 215 -28.30 -30.37 14.31
CA THR A 215 -28.01 -29.82 12.96
C THR A 215 -26.95 -28.72 12.98
N MET A 216 -26.92 -27.88 14.01
CA MET A 216 -25.91 -26.84 14.19
C MET A 216 -24.56 -27.45 14.57
N ILE A 217 -24.56 -28.41 15.50
CA ILE A 217 -23.36 -29.14 15.94
C ILE A 217 -22.73 -29.90 14.75
N GLN A 218 -23.52 -30.51 13.88
CA GLN A 218 -23.00 -31.16 12.67
C GLN A 218 -22.32 -30.18 11.70
N LYS A 219 -22.88 -28.98 11.49
CA LYS A 219 -22.27 -27.95 10.65
C LYS A 219 -20.96 -27.41 11.24
N ILE A 220 -20.89 -27.29 12.55
CA ILE A 220 -19.64 -26.87 13.21
C ILE A 220 -18.62 -28.00 13.13
N ARG A 221 -19.02 -29.27 13.33
CA ARG A 221 -18.14 -30.44 13.22
C ARG A 221 -17.53 -30.59 11.81
N SER A 222 -18.31 -30.36 10.75
CA SER A 222 -17.77 -30.40 9.37
C SER A 222 -16.78 -29.26 9.12
N SER A 223 -17.05 -28.07 9.65
CA SER A 223 -16.16 -26.91 9.54
C SER A 223 -14.85 -27.14 10.30
N VAL A 224 -14.91 -27.71 11.51
CA VAL A 224 -13.72 -28.05 12.31
C VAL A 224 -12.90 -29.14 11.61
N ASN A 225 -13.53 -30.17 11.04
CA ASN A 225 -12.81 -31.21 10.30
C ASN A 225 -12.13 -30.68 9.04
N TYR A 226 -12.71 -29.68 8.37
CA TYR A 226 -12.08 -29.01 7.22
C TYR A 226 -10.89 -28.13 7.62
N ILE A 227 -10.89 -27.55 8.82
CA ILE A 227 -9.82 -26.68 9.32
C ILE A 227 -8.67 -27.48 9.97
N CYS A 228 -9.01 -28.62 10.57
CA CYS A 228 -8.13 -29.44 11.40
C CYS A 228 -7.71 -30.78 10.76
N GLY A 229 -8.23 -31.14 9.58
CA GLY A 229 -7.87 -32.34 8.81
C GLY A 229 -7.26 -31.95 7.47
#